data_AF-A0A968I6K6-F1
#
_entry.id   AF-A0A968I6K6-F1
#
_cell.length_a   1.000
_cell.length_b   1.000
_cell.length_c   1.000
_cell.angle_alpha   90.00
_cell.angle_beta   90.00
_cell.angle_gamma   90.00
#
_symmetry.space_group_name_H-M   'P 1'
#
loop_
_entity.id
_entity.type
_entity.pdbx_description
1 polymer ?
#
loop_
_entity_poly.entity_id
_entity_poly.type
_entity_poly.pdbx_seq_one_letter_code
_entity_poly.pdbx_strand_id
1 'polypeptide(L)'
;MGTWICHLRVAETLLETWTHLDRTAFAFGNLAPDSGVPNADWTVFDPPKEVTHFLFRGEGEGKIRDLEFYRAHLQNQSRGDAVEFSYRLGYFAHLLVDRLWTRLLNPGMKLEAAGLFTARGSEAWWVLKRDWYDLDHRFVRDQPQSLFWQTIALQPVPSVTLEIAPRVALEHQMAYIRDFYSHPEPRELDRVYPHLNESSMARFVALSAEVILEIWRQLSTGVVTDGLYSGLELIDAPRLEAFVSPLGDGVAHERAILEA
;
A
#
# COMPACT_ATOMS: atom_id res chain seq x y z
N MET A 1 -3.65 -6.12 -1.10
CA MET A 1 -3.21 -4.74 -1.01
C MET A 1 -2.59 -4.49 0.35
N GLY A 2 -1.60 -3.61 0.38
CA GLY A 2 -1.10 -3.06 1.63
C GLY A 2 -2.19 -2.26 2.32
N THR A 3 -2.01 -2.00 3.61
CA THR A 3 -2.89 -1.11 4.37
C THR A 3 -2.44 0.35 4.23
N TRP A 4 -3.32 1.32 4.43
CA TRP A 4 -2.97 2.74 4.26
C TRP A 4 -1.74 3.17 5.06
N ILE A 5 -1.57 2.71 6.30
CA ILE A 5 -0.38 3.07 7.07
C ILE A 5 0.85 2.31 6.57
N CYS A 6 0.72 1.08 6.08
CA CYS A 6 1.83 0.39 5.40
C CYS A 6 2.34 1.19 4.19
N HIS A 7 1.43 1.72 3.37
CA HIS A 7 1.77 2.62 2.25
C HIS A 7 2.50 3.87 2.75
N LEU A 8 1.95 4.55 3.77
CA LEU A 8 2.59 5.74 4.35
C LEU A 8 3.95 5.45 5.00
N ARG A 9 4.15 4.26 5.58
CA ARG A 9 5.45 3.84 6.14
C ARG A 9 6.50 3.67 5.05
N VAL A 10 6.15 3.06 3.93
CA VAL A 10 7.05 3.00 2.76
C VAL A 10 7.31 4.41 2.23
N ALA A 11 6.28 5.24 2.12
CA ALA A 11 6.41 6.62 1.68
C ALA A 11 7.34 7.45 2.59
N GLU A 12 7.25 7.27 3.90
CA GLU A 12 8.12 7.91 4.89
C GLU A 12 9.59 7.53 4.67
N THR A 13 9.89 6.23 4.51
CA THR A 13 11.26 5.77 4.17
C THR A 13 11.76 6.32 2.83
N LEU A 14 10.89 6.41 1.81
CA LEU A 14 11.27 6.98 0.52
C LEU A 14 11.63 8.47 0.61
N LEU A 15 10.90 9.23 1.42
CA LEU A 15 11.13 10.66 1.64
C LEU A 15 12.46 10.97 2.34
N GLU A 16 13.04 10.02 3.08
CA GLU A 16 14.40 10.17 3.64
C GLU A 16 15.46 10.27 2.53
N THR A 17 15.23 9.62 1.38
CA THR A 17 16.10 9.69 0.21
C THR A 17 15.68 10.79 -0.76
N TRP A 18 14.37 10.96 -0.96
CA TRP A 18 13.81 11.95 -1.89
C TRP A 18 13.49 13.29 -1.23
N THR A 19 14.50 13.90 -0.60
CA THR A 19 14.37 15.15 0.17
C THR A 19 13.96 16.39 -0.65
N HIS A 20 13.97 16.28 -1.98
CA HIS A 20 13.57 17.35 -2.91
C HIS A 20 12.07 17.34 -3.23
N LEU A 21 11.32 16.32 -2.79
CA LEU A 21 9.89 16.21 -3.05
C LEU A 21 9.08 17.08 -2.09
N ASP A 22 7.92 17.53 -2.56
CA ASP A 22 6.88 18.05 -1.68
C ASP A 22 6.28 16.88 -0.88
N ARG A 23 6.59 16.87 0.42
CA ARG A 23 6.20 15.80 1.35
C ARG A 23 4.69 15.62 1.42
N THR A 24 3.93 16.72 1.39
CA THR A 24 2.47 16.69 1.48
C THR A 24 1.90 16.06 0.23
N ALA A 25 2.27 16.58 -0.94
CA ALA A 25 1.83 16.08 -2.23
C ALA A 25 2.17 14.61 -2.42
N PHE A 26 3.39 14.20 -2.07
CA PHE A 26 3.82 12.80 -2.15
C PHE A 26 2.96 11.87 -1.27
N ALA A 27 2.70 12.25 -0.02
CA ALA A 27 1.89 11.45 0.90
C ALA A 27 0.44 11.28 0.42
N PHE A 28 -0.20 12.37 -0.03
CA PHE A 28 -1.57 12.28 -0.57
C PHE A 28 -1.62 11.51 -1.89
N GLY A 29 -0.63 11.72 -2.76
CA GLY A 29 -0.48 10.94 -3.99
C GLY A 29 -0.34 9.44 -3.70
N ASN A 30 0.37 9.09 -2.63
CA ASN A 30 0.56 7.71 -2.21
C ASN A 30 -0.70 7.04 -1.64
N LEU A 31 -1.74 7.78 -1.26
CA LEU A 31 -3.03 7.20 -0.87
C LEU A 31 -4.11 7.36 -1.95
N ALA A 32 -3.84 8.13 -2.99
CA ALA A 32 -4.81 8.44 -4.03
C ALA A 32 -5.36 7.24 -4.81
N PRO A 33 -4.61 6.15 -5.08
CA PRO A 33 -5.17 5.01 -5.81
C PRO A 33 -6.32 4.32 -5.07
N ASP A 34 -6.33 4.40 -3.72
CA ASP A 34 -7.36 3.84 -2.85
C ASP A 34 -8.53 4.82 -2.59
N SER A 35 -8.67 5.87 -3.39
CA SER A 35 -9.68 6.93 -3.19
C SER A 35 -11.07 6.62 -3.74
N GLY A 36 -11.28 5.49 -4.41
CA GLY A 36 -12.58 5.13 -4.96
C GLY A 36 -13.67 5.20 -3.88
N VAL A 37 -14.80 5.84 -4.20
CA VAL A 37 -15.91 5.99 -3.26
C VAL A 37 -16.69 4.67 -3.22
N PRO A 38 -16.80 4.00 -2.06
CA PRO A 38 -17.55 2.76 -1.96
C PRO A 38 -19.06 3.01 -2.10
N ASN A 39 -19.77 2.06 -2.70
CA ASN A 39 -21.20 1.94 -2.55
C ASN A 39 -21.57 1.49 -1.12
N ALA A 40 -22.86 1.44 -0.80
CA ALA A 40 -23.35 1.22 0.57
C ALA A 40 -22.84 -0.08 1.24
N ASP A 41 -22.58 -1.14 0.47
CA ASP A 41 -22.10 -2.42 0.96
C ASP A 41 -20.59 -2.65 0.70
N TRP A 42 -19.88 -1.63 0.21
CA TRP A 42 -18.44 -1.65 -0.06
C TRP A 42 -17.99 -2.69 -1.09
N THR A 43 -18.89 -3.12 -1.98
CA THR A 43 -18.58 -4.08 -3.05
C THR A 43 -18.18 -3.43 -4.37
N VAL A 44 -18.55 -2.17 -4.58
CA VAL A 44 -18.28 -1.39 -5.80
C VAL A 44 -17.70 -0.04 -5.42
N PHE A 45 -16.69 0.41 -6.17
CA PHE A 45 -16.00 1.68 -5.94
C PHE A 45 -16.05 2.56 -7.18
N ASP A 46 -16.14 3.88 -6.98
CA ASP A 46 -16.09 4.87 -8.06
C ASP A 46 -15.00 5.95 -7.81
N PRO A 47 -13.94 6.03 -8.65
CA PRO A 47 -13.65 5.14 -9.76
C PRO A 47 -13.28 3.72 -9.31
N PRO A 48 -13.48 2.71 -10.16
CA PRO A 48 -13.15 1.33 -9.82
C PRO A 48 -11.64 1.08 -9.92
N LYS A 49 -11.17 -0.03 -9.34
CA LYS A 49 -9.74 -0.40 -9.36
C LYS A 49 -9.19 -0.61 -10.78
N GLU A 50 -10.02 -0.97 -11.75
CA GLU A 50 -9.59 -1.02 -13.15
C GLU A 50 -9.04 0.32 -13.64
N VAL A 51 -9.59 1.43 -13.12
CA VAL A 51 -9.13 2.79 -13.41
C VAL A 51 -7.99 3.19 -12.49
N THR A 52 -8.17 3.07 -11.17
CA THR A 52 -7.19 3.62 -10.22
C THR A 52 -5.91 2.78 -10.12
N HIS A 53 -6.00 1.47 -10.38
CA HIS A 53 -4.89 0.52 -10.26
C HIS A 53 -4.46 -0.09 -11.60
N PHE A 54 -5.00 0.40 -12.74
CA PHE A 54 -4.66 -0.08 -14.08
C PHE A 54 -4.82 -1.60 -14.23
N LEU A 55 -5.93 -2.11 -13.70
CA LEU A 55 -6.29 -3.53 -13.73
C LEU A 55 -7.28 -3.84 -14.85
N PHE A 56 -7.28 -5.07 -15.35
CA PHE A 56 -8.42 -5.57 -16.11
C PHE A 56 -9.46 -6.15 -15.16
N ARG A 57 -10.71 -6.16 -15.60
CA ARG A 57 -11.83 -6.69 -14.83
C ARG A 57 -11.55 -8.12 -14.37
N GLY A 58 -11.66 -8.35 -13.07
CA GLY A 58 -11.44 -9.65 -12.44
C GLY A 58 -9.98 -9.97 -12.11
N GLU A 59 -9.03 -9.08 -12.40
CA GLU A 59 -7.64 -9.23 -11.96
C GLU A 59 -7.45 -8.75 -10.51
N GLY A 60 -6.52 -9.41 -9.80
CA GLY A 60 -6.06 -8.98 -8.49
C GLY A 60 -4.82 -8.08 -8.56
N GLU A 61 -4.41 -7.56 -7.41
CA GLU A 61 -3.33 -6.55 -7.27
C GLU A 61 -1.97 -7.02 -7.81
N GLY A 62 -1.74 -8.34 -7.91
CA GLY A 62 -0.54 -8.89 -8.56
C GLY A 62 -0.44 -8.62 -10.08
N LYS A 63 -1.48 -8.02 -10.69
CA LYS A 63 -1.55 -7.68 -12.12
C LYS A 63 -1.60 -6.18 -12.41
N ILE A 64 -1.44 -5.33 -11.39
CA ILE A 64 -1.37 -3.86 -11.54
C ILE A 64 -0.36 -3.48 -12.63
N ARG A 65 -0.72 -2.56 -13.51
CA ARG A 65 0.15 -2.13 -14.62
C ARG A 65 0.79 -0.79 -14.30
N ASP A 66 1.67 -0.77 -13.30
CA ASP A 66 2.26 0.47 -12.79
C ASP A 66 3.07 1.25 -13.86
N LEU A 67 3.62 0.57 -14.87
CA LEU A 67 4.33 1.25 -15.96
C LEU A 67 3.39 1.97 -16.92
N GLU A 68 2.11 1.62 -17.00
CA GLU A 68 1.13 2.41 -17.75
C GLU A 68 0.95 3.78 -17.11
N PHE A 69 0.81 3.81 -15.77
CA PHE A 69 0.79 5.07 -15.03
C PHE A 69 2.08 5.87 -15.23
N TYR A 70 3.25 5.22 -15.10
CA TYR A 70 4.53 5.90 -15.28
C TYR A 70 4.64 6.59 -16.64
N ARG A 71 4.33 5.88 -17.74
CA ARG A 71 4.43 6.45 -19.09
C ARG A 71 3.43 7.59 -19.32
N ALA A 72 2.19 7.42 -18.86
CA ALA A 72 1.13 8.41 -19.05
C ALA A 72 1.31 9.65 -18.16
N HIS A 73 1.84 9.48 -16.95
CA HIS A 73 1.78 10.52 -15.92
C HIS A 73 3.13 10.99 -15.39
N LEU A 74 4.24 10.28 -15.59
CA LEU A 74 5.55 10.64 -14.99
C LEU A 74 6.69 10.81 -15.99
N GLN A 75 6.78 9.96 -17.01
CA GLN A 75 7.97 9.85 -17.87
C GLN A 75 8.39 11.18 -18.52
N ASN A 76 7.42 11.99 -18.95
CA ASN A 76 7.66 13.25 -19.65
C ASN A 76 7.32 14.49 -18.81
N GLN A 77 7.07 14.33 -17.50
CA GLN A 77 6.78 15.47 -16.66
C GLN A 77 8.03 16.29 -16.36
N SER A 78 7.88 17.60 -16.53
CA SER A 78 8.87 18.56 -16.04
C SER A 78 8.93 18.49 -14.53
N ARG A 79 10.14 18.35 -13.97
CA ARG A 79 10.39 18.47 -12.52
C ARG A 79 10.21 19.91 -12.01
N GLY A 80 9.76 20.84 -12.86
CA GLY A 80 9.55 22.25 -12.52
C GLY A 80 8.33 22.50 -11.63
N ASP A 81 7.31 21.63 -11.66
CA ASP A 81 6.24 21.63 -10.67
C ASP A 81 6.49 20.52 -9.63
N ALA A 82 7.17 20.88 -8.55
CA ALA A 82 7.52 19.96 -7.48
C ALA A 82 6.29 19.32 -6.82
N VAL A 83 5.15 20.01 -6.74
CA VAL A 83 3.94 19.50 -6.08
C VAL A 83 3.29 18.43 -6.95
N GLU A 84 3.05 18.74 -8.22
CA GLU A 84 2.43 17.80 -9.15
C GLU A 84 3.29 16.56 -9.38
N PHE A 85 4.60 16.77 -9.56
CA PHE A 85 5.57 15.68 -9.71
C PHE A 85 5.59 14.77 -8.48
N SER A 86 5.65 15.35 -7.27
CA SER A 86 5.68 14.59 -6.02
C SER A 86 4.39 13.79 -5.82
N TYR A 87 3.24 14.38 -6.12
CA TYR A 87 1.95 13.69 -6.05
C TYR A 87 1.90 12.47 -6.97
N ARG A 88 2.29 12.64 -8.24
CA ARG A 88 2.30 11.54 -9.22
C ARG A 88 3.32 10.46 -8.85
N LEU A 89 4.49 10.85 -8.32
CA LEU A 89 5.49 9.89 -7.85
C LEU A 89 4.99 9.11 -6.64
N GLY A 90 4.25 9.75 -5.73
CA GLY A 90 3.56 9.09 -4.62
C GLY A 90 2.56 8.04 -5.12
N TYR A 91 1.75 8.40 -6.11
CA TYR A 91 0.78 7.49 -6.75
C TYR A 91 1.47 6.27 -7.36
N PHE A 92 2.56 6.49 -8.11
CA PHE A 92 3.34 5.40 -8.69
C PHE A 92 3.94 4.48 -7.62
N ALA A 93 4.47 5.04 -6.54
CA ALA A 93 5.00 4.25 -5.42
C ALA A 93 3.92 3.38 -4.77
N HIS A 94 2.68 3.85 -4.64
CA HIS A 94 1.56 3.04 -4.15
C HIS A 94 1.32 1.81 -5.02
N LEU A 95 1.24 1.99 -6.34
CA LEU A 95 0.99 0.88 -7.28
C LEU A 95 2.08 -0.21 -7.15
N LEU A 96 3.33 0.19 -6.95
CA LEU A 96 4.44 -0.72 -6.69
C LEU A 96 4.31 -1.43 -5.34
N VAL A 97 3.96 -0.72 -4.27
CA VAL A 97 3.75 -1.31 -2.93
C VAL A 97 2.68 -2.40 -2.96
N ASP A 98 1.57 -2.18 -3.66
CA ASP A 98 0.50 -3.19 -3.74
C ASP A 98 0.92 -4.47 -4.47
N ARG A 99 1.71 -4.32 -5.54
CA ARG A 99 2.32 -5.46 -6.24
C ARG A 99 3.32 -6.17 -5.36
N LEU A 100 4.19 -5.43 -4.67
CA LEU A 100 5.17 -5.96 -3.74
C LEU A 100 4.49 -6.72 -2.60
N TRP A 101 3.42 -6.19 -2.04
CA TRP A 101 2.61 -6.87 -1.02
C TRP A 101 2.15 -8.25 -1.53
N THR A 102 1.59 -8.26 -2.74
CA THR A 102 1.10 -9.48 -3.38
C THR A 102 2.21 -10.47 -3.71
N ARG A 103 3.41 -9.97 -4.02
CA ARG A 103 4.55 -10.80 -4.41
C ARG A 103 5.33 -11.36 -3.22
N LEU A 104 5.49 -10.56 -2.16
CA LEU A 104 6.36 -10.82 -1.02
C LEU A 104 5.62 -11.48 0.13
N LEU A 105 4.42 -11.00 0.50
CA LEU A 105 3.71 -11.45 1.71
C LEU A 105 2.62 -12.47 1.40
N ASN A 106 1.78 -12.23 0.39
CA ASN A 106 0.60 -13.08 0.13
C ASN A 106 0.91 -14.58 -0.01
N PRO A 107 2.00 -15.03 -0.67
CA PRO A 107 2.31 -16.45 -0.76
C PRO A 107 2.56 -17.11 0.59
N GLY A 108 3.39 -16.48 1.44
CA GLY A 108 3.68 -16.98 2.79
C GLY A 108 2.44 -16.98 3.68
N MET A 109 1.64 -15.91 3.64
CA MET A 109 0.39 -15.83 4.40
C MET A 109 -0.62 -16.92 4.00
N LYS A 110 -0.77 -17.18 2.70
CA LYS A 110 -1.65 -18.26 2.21
C LYS A 110 -1.16 -19.64 2.63
N LEU A 111 0.16 -19.86 2.66
CA LEU A 111 0.75 -21.11 3.08
C LEU A 111 0.52 -21.35 4.58
N GLU A 112 0.81 -20.36 5.42
CA GLU A 112 0.60 -20.45 6.87
C GLU A 112 -0.88 -20.56 7.25
N ALA A 113 -1.75 -19.86 6.55
CA ALA A 113 -3.19 -19.86 6.79
C ALA A 113 -3.96 -20.86 5.90
N ALA A 114 -3.31 -21.88 5.35
CA ALA A 114 -3.95 -22.80 4.39
C ALA A 114 -5.21 -23.46 4.95
N GLY A 115 -5.22 -23.81 6.25
CA GLY A 115 -6.39 -24.33 6.94
C GLY A 115 -7.57 -23.34 7.02
N LEU A 116 -7.27 -22.06 7.29
CA LEU A 116 -8.27 -20.98 7.28
C LEU A 116 -8.87 -20.79 5.89
N PHE A 117 -8.04 -20.75 4.84
CA PHE A 117 -8.51 -20.64 3.45
C PHE A 117 -9.33 -21.86 3.02
N THR A 118 -8.96 -23.06 3.46
CA THR A 118 -9.76 -24.27 3.20
C THR A 118 -11.13 -24.19 3.86
N ALA A 119 -11.21 -23.69 5.10
CA ALA A 119 -12.44 -23.62 5.87
C ALA A 119 -13.37 -22.46 5.46
N ARG A 120 -12.80 -21.30 5.10
CA ARG A 120 -13.55 -20.03 4.94
C ARG A 120 -13.44 -19.39 3.55
N GLY A 121 -12.66 -19.98 2.63
CA GLY A 121 -12.43 -19.39 1.31
C GLY A 121 -11.83 -17.98 1.41
N SER A 122 -12.39 -17.04 0.65
CA SER A 122 -11.94 -15.63 0.63
C SER A 122 -12.12 -14.91 1.96
N GLU A 123 -13.06 -15.34 2.81
CA GLU A 123 -13.32 -14.70 4.11
C GLU A 123 -12.14 -14.87 5.09
N ALA A 124 -11.23 -15.82 4.82
CA ALA A 124 -9.99 -15.94 5.57
C ALA A 124 -9.15 -14.65 5.54
N TRP A 125 -9.25 -13.84 4.49
CA TRP A 125 -8.54 -12.56 4.42
C TRP A 125 -8.96 -11.60 5.52
N TRP A 126 -10.21 -11.62 5.98
CA TRP A 126 -10.64 -10.75 7.09
C TRP A 126 -9.99 -11.11 8.41
N VAL A 127 -9.72 -12.40 8.64
CA VAL A 127 -8.98 -12.86 9.83
C VAL A 127 -7.54 -12.34 9.79
N LEU A 128 -6.89 -12.45 8.64
CA LEU A 128 -5.51 -11.97 8.44
C LEU A 128 -5.42 -10.44 8.55
N LYS A 129 -6.38 -9.71 7.94
CA LYS A 129 -6.45 -8.24 7.96
C LYS A 129 -6.57 -7.67 9.37
N ARG A 130 -7.07 -8.43 10.35
CA ARG A 130 -7.09 -7.99 11.76
C ARG A 130 -5.69 -7.65 12.24
N ASP A 131 -4.70 -8.50 11.94
CA ASP A 131 -3.31 -8.22 12.30
C ASP A 131 -2.78 -6.99 11.56
N TRP A 132 -3.12 -6.82 10.29
CA TRP A 132 -2.60 -5.72 9.48
C TRP A 132 -3.11 -4.37 10.00
N TYR A 133 -4.43 -4.24 10.23
CA TYR A 133 -5.00 -2.99 10.73
C TYR A 133 -4.66 -2.74 12.20
N ASP A 134 -4.56 -3.77 13.05
CA ASP A 134 -4.11 -3.56 14.43
C ASP A 134 -2.64 -3.12 14.47
N LEU A 135 -1.77 -3.63 13.58
CA LEU A 135 -0.41 -3.11 13.42
C LEU A 135 -0.38 -1.66 12.92
N ASP A 136 -1.28 -1.28 12.01
CA ASP A 136 -1.44 0.11 11.58
C ASP A 136 -1.79 1.02 12.76
N HIS A 137 -2.82 0.66 13.53
CA HIS A 137 -3.24 1.43 14.71
C HIS A 137 -2.14 1.48 15.77
N ARG A 138 -1.43 0.37 16.01
CA ARG A 138 -0.29 0.32 16.92
C ARG A 138 0.82 1.26 16.46
N PHE A 139 1.18 1.23 15.18
CA PHE A 139 2.18 2.13 14.62
C PHE A 139 1.76 3.60 14.77
N VAL A 140 0.52 3.95 14.43
CA VAL A 140 0.00 5.32 14.56
C VAL A 140 0.00 5.79 16.02
N ARG A 141 -0.36 4.91 16.97
CA ARG A 141 -0.29 5.18 18.42
C ARG A 141 1.14 5.45 18.88
N ASP A 142 2.07 4.59 18.47
CA ASP A 142 3.44 4.56 18.99
C ASP A 142 4.38 5.55 18.26
N GLN A 143 4.00 6.03 17.07
CA GLN A 143 4.78 6.94 16.23
C GLN A 143 4.05 8.28 15.99
N PRO A 144 4.03 9.19 16.98
CA PRO A 144 3.36 10.49 16.87
C PRO A 144 4.02 11.44 15.85
N GLN A 145 5.21 11.11 15.37
CA GLN A 145 5.93 11.84 14.32
C GLN A 145 5.79 11.20 12.93
N SER A 146 4.97 10.17 12.80
CA SER A 146 4.74 9.50 11.51
C SER A 146 4.14 10.46 10.49
N LEU A 147 4.34 10.13 9.21
CA LEU A 147 3.76 10.81 8.07
C LEU A 147 2.24 10.95 8.16
N PHE A 148 1.54 10.00 8.81
CA PHE A 148 0.12 10.13 9.08
C PHE A 148 -0.19 11.37 9.93
N TRP A 149 0.45 11.50 11.10
CA TRP A 149 0.17 12.63 12.00
C TRP A 149 0.69 13.96 11.49
N GLN A 150 1.89 13.98 10.91
CA GLN A 150 2.50 15.23 10.46
C GLN A 150 1.86 15.78 9.17
N THR A 151 1.30 14.89 8.34
CA THR A 151 0.78 15.25 7.02
C THR A 151 -0.69 14.89 6.86
N ILE A 152 -1.04 13.61 6.84
CA ILE A 152 -2.39 13.18 6.44
C ILE A 152 -3.46 13.73 7.39
N ALA A 153 -3.21 13.70 8.69
CA ALA A 153 -4.15 14.18 9.72
C ALA A 153 -4.36 15.69 9.71
N LEU A 154 -3.33 16.47 9.31
CA LEU A 154 -3.29 17.92 9.55
C LEU A 154 -3.39 18.77 8.28
N GLN A 155 -2.81 18.31 7.17
CA GLN A 155 -2.66 19.12 5.97
C GLN A 155 -3.88 19.01 5.06
N PRO A 156 -4.26 20.08 4.33
CA PRO A 156 -5.33 19.99 3.34
C PRO A 156 -4.92 19.07 2.18
N VAL A 157 -5.92 18.49 1.51
CA VAL A 157 -5.69 17.74 0.26
C VAL A 157 -5.08 18.70 -0.79
N PRO A 158 -3.93 18.36 -1.41
CA PRO A 158 -3.32 19.18 -2.45
C PRO A 158 -4.27 19.42 -3.62
N SER A 159 -4.10 20.55 -4.32
CA SER A 159 -4.95 20.89 -5.47
C SER A 159 -4.57 20.18 -6.77
N VAL A 160 -3.83 19.07 -6.69
CA VAL A 160 -3.47 18.24 -7.85
C VAL A 160 -4.69 17.45 -8.30
N THR A 161 -4.93 17.40 -9.60
CA THR A 161 -6.05 16.65 -10.18
C THR A 161 -5.52 15.60 -11.14
N LEU A 162 -6.01 14.36 -10.99
CA LEU A 162 -5.85 13.29 -11.96
C LEU A 162 -7.24 12.80 -12.35
N GLU A 163 -7.49 12.63 -13.64
CA GLU A 163 -8.80 12.14 -14.13
C GLU A 163 -9.15 10.77 -13.55
N ILE A 164 -8.13 9.92 -13.37
CA ILE A 164 -8.25 8.58 -12.79
C ILE A 164 -8.49 8.58 -11.27
N ALA A 165 -8.30 9.71 -10.59
CA ALA A 165 -8.51 9.85 -9.14
C ALA A 165 -9.15 11.23 -8.85
N PRO A 166 -10.47 11.37 -9.07
CA PRO A 166 -11.18 12.63 -8.90
C PRO A 166 -11.01 13.19 -7.50
N ARG A 167 -10.83 14.52 -7.42
CA ARG A 167 -10.61 15.23 -6.16
C ARG A 167 -11.68 14.95 -5.10
N VAL A 168 -12.95 14.86 -5.49
CA VAL A 168 -14.05 14.57 -4.57
C VAL A 168 -13.93 13.18 -3.93
N ALA A 169 -13.50 12.19 -4.70
CA ALA A 169 -13.28 10.83 -4.23
C ALA A 169 -12.10 10.80 -3.24
N LEU A 170 -11.02 11.50 -3.58
CA LEU A 170 -9.87 11.68 -2.68
C LEU A 170 -10.25 12.38 -1.38
N GLU A 171 -10.96 13.51 -1.43
CA GLU A 171 -11.37 14.25 -0.23
C GLU A 171 -12.27 13.39 0.67
N HIS A 172 -13.21 12.65 0.09
CA HIS A 172 -14.04 11.70 0.82
C HIS A 172 -13.19 10.62 1.52
N GLN A 173 -12.28 9.98 0.78
CA GLN A 173 -11.46 8.92 1.33
C GLN A 173 -10.48 9.44 2.40
N MET A 174 -9.91 10.63 2.20
CA MET A 174 -9.02 11.23 3.19
C MET A 174 -9.77 11.57 4.48
N ALA A 175 -11.03 12.02 4.38
CA ALA A 175 -11.87 12.23 5.56
C ALA A 175 -12.10 10.91 6.32
N TYR A 176 -12.41 9.82 5.62
CA TYR A 176 -12.57 8.49 6.21
C TYR A 176 -11.29 8.01 6.91
N ILE A 177 -10.15 8.06 6.21
CA ILE A 177 -8.85 7.58 6.74
C ILE A 177 -8.43 8.38 7.98
N ARG A 178 -8.63 9.70 7.97
CA ARG A 178 -8.37 10.55 9.14
C ARG A 178 -9.18 10.11 10.34
N ASP A 179 -10.49 9.97 10.17
CA ASP A 179 -11.36 9.57 11.26
C ASP A 179 -10.99 8.19 11.81
N PHE A 180 -10.81 7.22 10.90
CA PHE A 180 -10.47 5.84 11.23
C PHE A 180 -9.23 5.74 12.14
N TYR A 181 -8.17 6.50 11.86
CA TYR A 181 -6.92 6.43 12.63
C TYR A 181 -6.83 7.46 13.77
N SER A 182 -7.51 8.60 13.68
CA SER A 182 -7.48 9.62 14.75
C SER A 182 -8.49 9.37 15.86
N HIS A 183 -9.57 8.64 15.58
CA HIS A 183 -10.62 8.29 16.56
C HIS A 183 -10.89 6.78 16.54
N PRO A 184 -9.88 5.93 16.81
CA PRO A 184 -10.06 4.49 16.71
C PRO A 184 -11.03 3.98 17.77
N GLU A 185 -11.86 3.00 17.37
CA GLU A 185 -12.59 2.18 18.34
C GLU A 185 -11.62 1.47 19.31
N PRO A 186 -12.06 1.09 20.52
CA PRO A 186 -11.23 0.35 21.46
C PRO A 186 -10.66 -0.95 20.84
N ARG A 187 -9.33 -1.09 20.89
CA ARG A 187 -8.59 -2.24 20.33
C ARG A 187 -7.51 -2.70 21.32
N GLU A 188 -7.33 -4.01 21.42
CA GLU A 188 -6.19 -4.61 22.14
C GLU A 188 -4.98 -4.70 21.20
N LEU A 189 -4.09 -3.70 21.26
CA LEU A 189 -2.95 -3.57 20.35
C LEU A 189 -1.69 -4.28 20.86
N ASP A 190 -1.55 -4.44 22.18
CA ASP A 190 -0.40 -5.10 22.81
C ASP A 190 -0.67 -6.60 22.98
N ARG A 191 -0.91 -7.26 21.84
CA ARG A 191 -1.26 -8.68 21.72
C ARG A 191 -0.25 -9.43 20.85
N VAL A 192 -0.39 -10.76 20.81
CA VAL A 192 0.30 -11.61 19.82
C VAL A 192 -0.32 -11.41 18.43
N TYR A 193 0.52 -11.35 17.40
CA TYR A 193 0.13 -11.16 16.00
C TYR A 193 0.34 -12.47 15.20
N PRO A 194 -0.66 -13.37 15.18
CA PRO A 194 -0.52 -14.73 14.67
C PRO A 194 -0.12 -14.86 13.20
N HIS A 195 -0.52 -13.92 12.34
CA HIS A 195 -0.43 -14.03 10.89
C HIS A 195 0.50 -13.01 10.23
N LEU A 196 0.70 -11.85 10.86
CA LEU A 196 1.69 -10.86 10.44
C LEU A 196 2.11 -10.02 11.64
N ASN A 197 3.38 -10.08 12.02
CA ASN A 197 3.92 -9.32 13.15
C ASN A 197 4.66 -8.05 12.72
N GLU A 198 5.06 -7.27 13.71
CA GLU A 198 5.74 -5.99 13.51
C GLU A 198 7.08 -6.16 12.76
N SER A 199 7.86 -7.19 13.07
CA SER A 199 9.15 -7.43 12.41
C SER A 199 9.00 -7.76 10.92
N SER A 200 8.02 -8.59 10.56
CA SER A 200 7.72 -8.91 9.16
C SER A 200 7.20 -7.70 8.40
N MET A 201 6.34 -6.88 9.03
CA MET A 201 5.87 -5.62 8.46
C MET A 201 7.03 -4.63 8.27
N ALA A 202 7.93 -4.48 9.23
CA ALA A 202 9.11 -3.61 9.12
C ALA A 202 10.05 -4.08 8.00
N ARG A 203 10.28 -5.40 7.89
CA ARG A 203 11.05 -5.98 6.78
C ARG A 203 10.40 -5.69 5.42
N PHE A 204 9.08 -5.78 5.33
CA PHE A 204 8.33 -5.45 4.11
C PHE A 204 8.50 -3.99 3.72
N VAL A 205 8.36 -3.07 4.69
CA VAL A 205 8.52 -1.63 4.46
C VAL A 205 9.92 -1.30 3.93
N ALA A 206 10.96 -1.80 4.60
CA ALA A 206 12.35 -1.53 4.23
C ALA A 206 12.68 -2.05 2.82
N LEU A 207 12.36 -3.33 2.54
CA LEU A 207 12.62 -3.90 1.22
C LEU A 207 11.82 -3.21 0.12
N SER A 208 10.57 -2.84 0.39
CA SER A 208 9.73 -2.16 -0.59
C SER A 208 10.31 -0.80 -0.96
N ALA A 209 10.76 -0.01 0.02
CA ALA A 209 11.42 1.26 -0.24
C ALA A 209 12.69 1.08 -1.09
N GLU A 210 13.56 0.12 -0.74
CA GLU A 210 14.77 -0.19 -1.52
C GLU A 210 14.46 -0.55 -2.98
N VAL A 211 13.46 -1.42 -3.19
CA VAL A 211 13.06 -1.85 -4.53
C VAL A 211 12.49 -0.68 -5.34
N ILE A 212 11.63 0.14 -4.73
CA ILE A 212 11.04 1.32 -5.40
C ILE A 212 12.12 2.34 -5.79
N LEU A 213 13.11 2.60 -4.91
CA LEU A 213 14.24 3.47 -5.22
C LEU A 213 15.04 2.96 -6.41
N GLU A 214 15.29 1.65 -6.48
CA GLU A 214 16.01 1.03 -7.59
C GLU A 214 15.23 1.09 -8.91
N ILE A 215 13.92 0.80 -8.89
CA ILE A 215 13.04 0.95 -10.04
C ILE A 215 13.08 2.39 -10.54
N TRP A 216 12.91 3.35 -9.63
CA TRP A 216 12.94 4.76 -9.97
C TRP A 216 14.28 5.18 -10.58
N ARG A 217 15.41 4.70 -10.01
CA ARG A 217 16.74 4.97 -10.54
C ARG A 217 16.85 4.51 -11.99
N GLN A 218 16.48 3.26 -12.29
CA GLN A 218 16.53 2.72 -13.65
C GLN A 218 15.64 3.51 -14.62
N LEU A 219 14.40 3.81 -14.23
CA LEU A 219 13.45 4.59 -15.03
C LEU A 219 13.97 6.00 -15.31
N SER A 220 14.52 6.68 -14.29
CA SER A 220 15.07 8.04 -14.42
C SER A 220 16.34 8.11 -15.28
N THR A 221 17.03 7.00 -15.47
CA THR A 221 18.18 6.88 -16.39
C THR A 221 17.79 6.47 -17.82
N GLY A 222 16.48 6.35 -18.10
CA GLY A 222 15.98 6.08 -19.44
C GLY A 222 16.01 4.60 -19.83
N VAL A 223 15.88 3.67 -18.87
CA VAL A 223 15.71 2.25 -19.20
C VAL A 223 14.51 2.08 -20.13
N VAL A 224 14.67 1.26 -21.17
CA VAL A 224 13.58 0.96 -22.10
C VAL A 224 12.57 0.09 -21.39
N THR A 225 11.31 0.52 -21.37
CA THR A 225 10.20 -0.20 -20.72
C THR A 225 9.25 -0.83 -21.71
N ASP A 226 9.55 -0.80 -23.01
CA ASP A 226 8.67 -1.33 -24.06
C ASP A 226 8.40 -2.82 -23.83
N GLY A 227 7.12 -3.19 -23.80
CA GLY A 227 6.68 -4.56 -23.54
C GLY A 227 6.59 -4.96 -22.07
N LEU A 228 7.09 -4.14 -21.13
CA LEU A 228 6.90 -4.35 -19.69
C LEU A 228 5.59 -3.72 -19.23
N TYR A 229 4.94 -4.30 -18.24
CA TYR A 229 3.75 -3.71 -17.62
C TYR A 229 3.99 -3.29 -16.18
N SER A 230 5.06 -3.78 -15.55
CA SER A 230 5.45 -3.41 -14.19
C SER A 230 6.93 -3.13 -14.01
N GLY A 231 7.24 -2.14 -13.18
CA GLY A 231 8.60 -1.84 -12.73
C GLY A 231 9.24 -3.00 -11.95
N LEU A 232 8.45 -3.91 -11.38
CA LEU A 232 9.00 -5.11 -10.74
C LEU A 232 9.72 -6.04 -11.74
N GLU A 233 9.44 -5.92 -13.04
CA GLU A 233 10.13 -6.69 -14.08
C GLU A 233 11.55 -6.18 -14.35
N LEU A 234 11.91 -5.02 -13.78
CA LEU A 234 13.27 -4.45 -13.83
C LEU A 234 14.16 -4.95 -12.69
N ILE A 235 13.62 -5.78 -11.79
CA ILE A 235 14.28 -6.19 -10.55
C ILE A 235 14.62 -7.66 -10.61
N ASP A 236 15.85 -7.99 -10.17
CA ASP A 236 16.32 -9.36 -10.10
C ASP A 236 15.37 -10.24 -9.29
N ALA A 237 14.93 -11.35 -9.90
CA ALA A 237 13.92 -12.24 -9.35
C ALA A 237 14.21 -12.73 -7.90
N PRO A 238 15.47 -13.04 -7.50
CA PRO A 238 15.78 -13.42 -6.12
C PRO A 238 15.44 -12.34 -5.08
N ARG A 239 15.51 -11.06 -5.43
CA ARG A 239 15.12 -9.96 -4.52
C ARG A 239 13.61 -9.87 -4.30
N LEU A 240 12.84 -10.46 -5.20
CA LEU A 240 11.38 -10.49 -5.15
C LEU A 240 10.85 -11.82 -4.62
N GLU A 241 11.70 -12.70 -4.06
CA GLU A 241 11.26 -13.95 -3.45
C GLU A 241 10.29 -13.69 -2.30
N ALA A 242 9.29 -14.58 -2.19
CA ALA A 242 8.30 -14.45 -1.14
C ALA A 242 8.98 -14.62 0.22
N PHE A 243 8.50 -13.86 1.19
CA PHE A 243 8.98 -13.92 2.55
C PHE A 243 8.75 -15.32 3.14
N VAL A 244 9.83 -15.87 3.70
CA VAL A 244 9.80 -17.18 4.36
C VAL A 244 9.08 -17.05 5.70
N SER A 245 8.23 -18.03 5.97
CA SER A 245 7.50 -18.23 7.21
C SER A 245 8.40 -18.45 8.43
N PRO A 246 7.95 -18.10 9.65
CA PRO A 246 6.66 -17.48 9.97
C PRO A 246 6.65 -15.96 9.68
N LEU A 247 5.52 -15.46 9.19
CA LEU A 247 5.28 -14.01 9.02
C LEU A 247 4.71 -13.36 10.28
N GLY A 248 3.91 -14.10 11.04
CA GLY A 248 3.45 -13.70 12.36
C GLY A 248 4.36 -14.17 13.49
N ASP A 249 3.91 -13.95 14.72
CA ASP A 249 4.51 -14.51 15.93
C ASP A 249 4.27 -16.03 16.07
N GLY A 250 3.56 -16.61 15.10
CA GLY A 250 3.04 -17.97 15.15
C GLY A 250 1.82 -18.08 16.07
N VAL A 251 1.10 -19.20 15.98
CA VAL A 251 0.06 -19.55 16.95
C VAL A 251 0.13 -21.02 17.28
N ALA A 252 0.02 -21.28 18.58
CA ALA A 252 -0.76 -22.36 19.14
C ALA A 252 -2.00 -22.66 18.26
N HIS A 253 -1.88 -23.59 17.33
CA HIS A 253 -2.93 -24.00 16.40
C HIS A 253 -4.06 -24.81 17.06
N GLU A 254 -4.10 -24.92 18.39
CA GLU A 254 -5.02 -25.84 19.07
C GLU A 254 -6.24 -25.20 19.76
N ARG A 255 -6.33 -23.88 19.95
CA ARG A 255 -7.49 -23.31 20.70
C ARG A 255 -8.55 -22.59 19.88
N ALA A 256 -8.22 -22.02 18.72
CA ALA A 256 -9.20 -21.23 17.96
C ALA A 256 -10.18 -22.07 17.11
N ILE A 257 -9.94 -23.37 16.96
CA ILE A 257 -10.84 -24.29 16.23
C ILE A 257 -11.98 -24.81 17.15
N LEU A 258 -11.88 -24.62 18.47
CA LEU A 258 -12.85 -25.19 19.43
C LEU A 258 -13.87 -24.19 20.00
N GLU A 259 -13.79 -22.90 19.67
CA GLU A 259 -14.67 -21.87 20.29
C GLU A 259 -15.33 -20.88 19.29
N ALA A 260 -15.66 -21.34 18.07
CA ALA A 260 -16.56 -20.62 17.17
C ALA A 260 -17.52 -21.59 16.47
#